data_AF-A0A5D2H1X0-F1
#
_entry.id   AF-A0A5D2H1X0-F1
#
_cell.length_a   1.000
_cell.length_b   1.000
_cell.length_c   1.000
_cell.angle_alpha   90.00
_cell.angle_beta   90.00
_cell.angle_gamma   90.00
#
_symmetry.space_group_name_H-M   'P 1'
#
loop_
_entity.id
_entity.type
_entity.pdbx_description
1 polymer ?
#
loop_
_entity_poly.entity_id
_entity_poly.type
_entity_poly.pdbx_seq_one_letter_code
_entity_poly.pdbx_strand_id
1 'polypeptide(L)'
;MIQPQILKLTKTNYSNWSIQMKALLGSQDCWDVVKEGYVEPKNAATEVALTNEEKRVLKEARKKDKRALFFIFQGVDESTFEKISDAKTSKEARGILQKSIQ
;
A
#
# COMPACT_ATOMS: atom_id res chain seq x y z
N MET A 1 -6.30 -18.45 11.96
CA MET A 1 -6.52 -17.03 11.63
C MET A 1 -7.46 -16.97 10.43
N ILE A 2 -8.54 -16.19 10.51
CA ILE A 2 -9.47 -16.00 9.39
C ILE A 2 -8.88 -14.91 8.49
N GLN A 3 -8.65 -15.22 7.21
CA GLN A 3 -8.24 -14.23 6.22
C GLN A 3 -9.46 -13.35 5.91
N PRO A 4 -9.38 -12.02 6.04
CA PRO A 4 -10.48 -11.14 5.70
C PRO A 4 -10.78 -11.26 4.20
N GLN A 5 -12.07 -11.43 3.87
CA GLN A 5 -12.52 -11.38 2.49
C GLN A 5 -12.43 -9.93 1.99
N ILE A 6 -11.67 -9.71 0.93
CA ILE A 6 -11.43 -8.38 0.38
C ILE A 6 -12.35 -8.21 -0.82
N LEU A 7 -13.23 -7.21 -0.76
CA LEU A 7 -14.05 -6.83 -1.89
C LEU A 7 -13.16 -6.56 -3.10
N LYS A 8 -13.48 -7.17 -4.23
CA LYS A 8 -12.80 -6.89 -5.50
C LYS A 8 -13.28 -5.55 -6.05
N LEU A 9 -12.32 -4.71 -6.43
CA LEU A 9 -12.55 -3.45 -7.10
C LEU A 9 -13.13 -3.71 -8.49
N THR A 10 -14.18 -2.98 -8.83
CA THR A 10 -14.80 -2.95 -10.15
C THR A 10 -14.89 -1.49 -10.62
N LYS A 11 -15.29 -1.29 -11.88
CA LYS A 11 -15.47 0.05 -12.46
C LYS A 11 -16.51 0.91 -11.73
N THR A 12 -17.42 0.31 -10.95
CA THR A 12 -18.58 1.01 -10.37
C THR A 12 -18.58 1.07 -8.84
N ASN A 13 -17.66 0.37 -8.17
CA ASN A 13 -17.70 0.23 -6.71
C ASN A 13 -16.53 0.91 -5.96
N TYR A 14 -15.75 1.77 -6.62
CA TYR A 14 -14.54 2.37 -6.03
C TYR A 14 -14.77 3.01 -4.66
N SER A 15 -15.87 3.74 -4.47
CA SER A 15 -16.20 4.35 -3.18
C SER A 15 -16.33 3.31 -2.06
N ASN A 16 -17.13 2.26 -2.29
CA ASN A 16 -17.34 1.18 -1.32
C ASN A 16 -16.05 0.40 -1.08
N TRP A 17 -15.32 0.08 -2.15
CA TRP A 17 -14.02 -0.58 -2.07
C TRP A 17 -13.01 0.23 -1.25
N SER A 18 -12.93 1.54 -1.49
CA SER A 18 -12.00 2.44 -0.79
C SER A 18 -12.30 2.52 0.70
N ILE A 19 -13.58 2.58 1.09
CA ILE A 19 -13.99 2.56 2.50
C ILE A 19 -13.57 1.26 3.19
N GLN A 20 -13.84 0.10 2.57
CA GLN A 20 -13.46 -1.20 3.13
C GLN A 20 -11.94 -1.38 3.19
N MET A 21 -11.23 -0.98 2.13
CA MET A 21 -9.78 -1.06 2.07
C MET A 21 -9.13 -0.17 3.14
N LYS A 22 -9.67 1.05 3.37
CA LYS A 22 -9.20 1.92 4.46
C LYS A 22 -9.41 1.28 5.84
N ALA A 23 -10.56 0.64 6.08
CA ALA A 23 -10.83 -0.06 7.34
C ALA A 23 -9.86 -1.24 7.56
N LEU A 24 -9.64 -2.06 6.53
CA LEU A 24 -8.70 -3.19 6.56
C LEU A 24 -7.27 -2.72 6.83
N LEU A 25 -6.79 -1.70 6.11
CA LEU A 25 -5.45 -1.16 6.30
C LEU A 25 -5.28 -0.52 7.67
N GLY A 26 -6.33 0.14 8.19
CA GLY A 26 -6.35 0.70 9.54
C GLY A 26 -6.22 -0.40 10.60
N SER A 27 -6.94 -1.51 10.48
CA SER A 27 -6.83 -2.64 11.43
C SER A 27 -5.48 -3.33 11.39
N GLN A 28 -4.69 -3.12 10.32
CA GLN A 28 -3.36 -3.70 10.12
C GLN A 28 -2.24 -2.68 10.36
N ASP A 29 -2.58 -1.49 10.86
CA ASP A 29 -1.63 -0.39 11.13
C ASP A 29 -0.79 -0.03 9.87
N CYS A 30 -1.44 -0.12 8.71
CA CYS A 30 -0.85 0.10 7.38
C CYS A 30 -1.43 1.34 6.68
N TRP A 31 -2.44 1.99 7.23
CA TRP A 31 -3.11 3.12 6.55
C TRP A 31 -2.18 4.33 6.35
N ASP A 32 -1.33 4.63 7.33
CA ASP A 32 -0.48 5.82 7.27
C ASP A 32 0.55 5.74 6.13
N VAL A 33 1.13 4.56 5.88
CA VAL A 33 2.07 4.37 4.74
C VAL A 33 1.36 4.47 3.39
N VAL A 34 0.06 4.16 3.31
CA VAL A 34 -0.75 4.32 2.08
C VAL A 34 -1.13 5.79 1.85
N LYS A 35 -1.41 6.52 2.93
CA LYS A 35 -1.85 7.92 2.88
C LYS A 35 -0.66 8.86 2.69
N GLU A 36 0.30 8.78 3.60
CA GLU A 36 1.43 9.71 3.69
C GLU A 36 2.66 9.18 2.96
N GLY A 37 2.82 7.86 2.86
CA GLY A 37 4.04 7.25 2.34
C GLY A 37 5.11 7.15 3.41
N TYR A 38 6.34 6.88 2.98
CA TYR A 38 7.52 6.89 3.83
C TYR A 38 8.74 7.31 3.01
N VAL A 39 9.80 7.72 3.69
CA VAL A 39 11.03 8.18 3.03
C VAL A 39 11.94 6.98 2.79
N GLU A 40 12.04 6.57 1.54
CA GLU A 40 12.98 5.55 1.10
C GLU A 40 14.36 6.22 0.83
N PRO A 41 15.47 5.70 1.39
CA PRO A 41 16.80 6.24 1.12
C PRO A 41 17.14 6.22 -0.37
N LYS A 42 17.81 7.27 -0.85
CA LYS A 42 18.14 7.40 -2.29
C LYS A 42 19.14 6.35 -2.76
N ASN A 43 20.02 5.89 -1.87
CA ASN A 43 21.06 4.90 -2.13
C ASN A 43 21.56 4.25 -0.84
N ALA A 44 22.38 3.20 -1.00
CA ALA A 44 22.95 2.46 0.12
C ALA A 44 23.77 3.34 1.08
N ALA A 45 24.49 4.35 0.57
CA ALA A 45 25.27 5.25 1.43
C ALA A 45 24.35 6.06 2.37
N THR A 46 23.23 6.58 1.86
CA THR A 46 22.24 7.27 2.69
C THR A 46 21.58 6.37 3.72
N GLU A 47 21.36 5.08 3.41
CA GLU A 47 20.81 4.13 4.38
C GLU A 47 21.82 3.72 5.46
N VAL A 48 23.10 3.56 5.11
CA VAL A 48 24.17 3.23 6.06
C VAL A 48 24.35 4.36 7.08
N ALA A 49 24.24 5.61 6.65
CA ALA A 49 24.36 6.81 7.49
C ALA A 49 23.24 6.97 8.53
N LEU A 50 22.12 6.25 8.39
CA LEU A 50 21.03 6.27 9.36
C LEU A 50 21.48 5.71 10.71
N THR A 51 20.97 6.32 11.78
CA THR A 51 21.05 5.78 13.13
C THR A 51 20.33 4.44 13.24
N ASN A 52 20.62 3.68 14.29
CA ASN A 52 19.95 2.39 14.53
C ASN A 52 18.43 2.54 14.69
N GLU A 53 17.98 3.64 15.29
CA GLU A 53 16.55 3.91 15.47
C GLU A 53 15.87 4.25 14.14
N GLU A 54 16.48 5.09 13.31
CA GLU A 54 15.96 5.40 11.96
C GLU A 54 15.89 4.14 11.07
N LYS A 55 16.90 3.26 11.15
CA LYS A 55 16.89 1.97 10.44
C LYS A 55 15.74 1.08 10.91
N ARG A 56 15.45 1.06 12.22
CA ARG A 56 14.32 0.32 12.80
C ARG A 56 12.99 0.86 12.27
N VAL A 57 12.81 2.17 12.29
CA VAL A 57 11.60 2.85 11.78
C VAL A 57 11.43 2.57 10.28
N LEU A 58 12.48 2.71 9.47
CA LEU A 58 12.46 2.42 8.04
C LEU A 58 12.06 0.97 7.75
N LYS A 59 12.61 0.01 8.50
CA LYS A 59 12.28 -1.41 8.34
C LYS A 59 10.79 -1.67 8.61
N GLU A 60 10.22 -1.07 9.66
CA GLU A 60 8.79 -1.22 9.96
C GLU A 60 7.91 -0.53 8.92
N ALA A 61 8.29 0.65 8.43
CA ALA A 61 7.59 1.33 7.35
C ALA A 61 7.58 0.50 6.05
N ARG A 62 8.73 -0.06 5.63
CA ARG A 62 8.82 -0.96 4.46
C ARG A 62 7.93 -2.19 4.62
N LYS A 63 7.88 -2.81 5.81
CA LYS A 63 7.00 -3.96 6.09
C LYS A 63 5.53 -3.59 5.96
N LYS A 64 5.11 -2.48 6.58
CA LYS A 64 3.74 -1.98 6.49
C LYS A 64 3.34 -1.67 5.06
N ASP A 65 4.24 -1.06 4.28
CA ASP A 65 4.01 -0.73 2.87
C ASP A 65 3.81 -1.99 2.02
N LYS A 66 4.66 -3.03 2.19
CA LYS A 66 4.48 -4.29 1.47
C LYS A 66 3.22 -5.05 1.89
N ARG A 67 2.86 -5.00 3.17
CA ARG A 67 1.58 -5.54 3.64
C ARG A 67 0.39 -4.80 3.03
N ALA A 68 0.46 -3.46 2.95
CA ALA A 68 -0.57 -2.66 2.30
C ALA A 68 -0.71 -2.97 0.80
N LEU A 69 0.41 -3.04 0.07
CA LEU A 69 0.43 -3.43 -1.34
C LEU A 69 -0.22 -4.80 -1.55
N PHE A 70 0.12 -5.77 -0.71
CA PHE A 70 -0.49 -7.10 -0.78
C PHE A 70 -2.01 -7.04 -0.66
N PHE A 71 -2.55 -6.30 0.31
CA PHE A 71 -4.02 -6.15 0.44
C PHE A 71 -4.65 -5.45 -0.76
N ILE A 72 -3.99 -4.41 -1.30
CA ILE A 72 -4.45 -3.73 -2.51
C ILE A 72 -4.51 -4.73 -3.68
N PHE A 73 -3.47 -5.51 -3.91
CA PHE A 73 -3.44 -6.53 -4.97
C PHE A 73 -4.52 -7.60 -4.79
N GLN A 74 -4.74 -8.06 -3.56
CA GLN A 74 -5.83 -9.00 -3.27
C GLN A 74 -7.21 -8.37 -3.48
N GLY A 75 -7.33 -7.06 -3.36
CA GLY A 75 -8.57 -6.31 -3.55
C GLY A 75 -8.88 -5.90 -4.98
N VAL A 76 -8.06 -6.23 -5.98
CA VAL A 76 -8.32 -5.85 -7.39
C VAL A 76 -8.48 -7.08 -8.29
N ASP A 77 -9.14 -6.90 -9.43
CA ASP A 77 -9.14 -7.90 -10.52
C ASP A 77 -7.80 -7.89 -11.28
N GLU A 78 -7.58 -8.89 -12.13
CA GLU A 78 -6.34 -9.08 -12.88
C GLU A 78 -6.03 -7.89 -13.80
N SER A 79 -7.03 -7.39 -14.53
CA SER A 79 -6.87 -6.23 -15.44
C SER A 79 -6.47 -4.94 -14.71
N THR A 80 -6.91 -4.81 -13.46
CA THR A 80 -6.58 -3.67 -12.61
C THR A 80 -5.22 -3.88 -11.93
N PHE A 81 -4.89 -5.12 -11.56
CA PHE A 81 -3.58 -5.48 -11.04
C PHE A 81 -2.47 -5.14 -12.03
N GLU A 82 -2.62 -5.49 -13.31
CA GLU A 82 -1.64 -5.16 -14.36
C GLU A 82 -1.34 -3.65 -14.45
N LYS A 83 -2.32 -2.79 -14.16
CA LYS A 83 -2.12 -1.33 -14.15
C LYS A 83 -1.29 -0.82 -12.97
N ILE A 84 -1.27 -1.56 -11.87
CA ILE A 84 -0.61 -1.18 -10.63
C ILE A 84 0.57 -2.08 -10.27
N SER A 85 0.90 -3.08 -11.10
CA SER A 85 1.95 -4.07 -10.81
C SER A 85 3.33 -3.44 -10.70
N ASP A 86 3.56 -2.35 -11.44
CA ASP A 86 4.82 -1.60 -11.43
C ASP A 86 4.94 -0.60 -10.28
N ALA A 87 3.87 -0.41 -9.49
CA ALA A 87 3.89 0.49 -8.36
C ALA A 87 4.87 0.00 -7.29
N LYS A 88 5.83 0.85 -6.93
CA LYS A 88 6.88 0.50 -5.95
C LYS A 88 6.38 0.58 -4.52
N THR A 89 5.37 1.42 -4.29
CA THR A 89 4.77 1.70 -2.98
C THR A 89 3.25 1.58 -3.01
N SER A 90 2.67 1.31 -1.85
CA SER A 90 1.21 1.25 -1.68
C SER A 90 0.53 2.59 -1.96
N LYS A 91 1.20 3.71 -1.64
CA LYS A 91 0.76 5.06 -1.98
C LYS A 91 0.68 5.29 -3.49
N GLU A 92 1.70 4.85 -4.23
CA GLU A 92 1.72 4.93 -5.69
C GLU A 92 0.59 4.08 -6.31
N ALA A 93 0.44 2.83 -5.87
CA ALA A 93 -0.62 1.93 -6.32
C ALA A 93 -2.01 2.56 -6.11
N ARG A 94 -2.27 3.10 -4.90
CA ARG A 94 -3.52 3.82 -4.61
C ARG A 94 -3.72 5.03 -5.52
N GLY A 95 -2.68 5.80 -5.78
CA GLY A 95 -2.74 6.96 -6.67
C GLY A 95 -3.10 6.58 -8.10
N ILE A 96 -2.53 5.49 -8.62
CA ILE A 96 -2.87 4.96 -9.95
C ILE A 96 -4.33 4.48 -9.99
N LEU A 97 -4.80 3.76 -8.96
CA LEU A 97 -6.20 3.32 -8.88
C LEU A 97 -7.17 4.50 -8.87
N GLN A 98 -6.84 5.55 -8.10
CA GLN A 98 -7.68 6.74 -8.00
C GLN A 98 -7.77 7.48 -9.35
N LYS A 99 -6.67 7.55 -10.10
CA LYS A 99 -6.64 8.17 -11.45
C LYS A 99 -7.27 7.31 -12.55
N SER A 100 -7.32 5.98 -12.37
CA SER A 100 -7.79 5.05 -13.41
C SER A 100 -9.30 4.80 -13.36
N ILE A 101 -9.94 5.16 -12.24
CA ILE A 101 -11.36 4.89 -11.98
C ILE A 101 -12.17 6.19 -11.85
N GLN A 102 -11.50 7.33 -11.93
CA GLN A 102 -12.06 8.67 -11.90
C GLN A 102 -11.81 9.34 -13.25
#